data_AF-A0A3M6E972-F1
#
_entry.id   AF-A0A3M6E972-F1
#
_cell.length_a   1.000
_cell.length_b   1.000
_cell.length_c   1.000
_cell.angle_alpha   90.00
_cell.angle_beta   90.00
_cell.angle_gamma   90.00
#
_symmetry.space_group_name_H-M   'P 1'
#
loop_
_entity.id
_entity.type
_entity.pdbx_description
1 polymer ?
#
loop_
_entity_poly.entity_id
_entity_poly.type
_entity_poly.pdbx_seq_one_letter_code
_entity_poly.pdbx_strand_id
1 'polypeptide(L)'
;MTTRKEALSSLTKQVLDTRSSVRVGLEIVEKDLREGMNGLSVYVSGKRVTFARVDEDDWEYGMLNFDGTHLRVLTSTTMEDAQNYGTPYEGHMTLNYMSEIKDDAVLTKLASPDSLQSIWIAVEDRVKEMLGEAKSSARLLSEFSEIQSESVHKQLVDLMNGDYFEKQWVKARLAIDTDASDSLTRTTQFLESICRHYLEKRKIPFGSKKTITDFINAVVADFPPLKFPNGEDHTADIKAFFGGVKGISQSAGALRTHLGTAHGGDKTANADEARLSNNLAGAVAIYILEKLKERMDSEDE
;
A
#
# COMPACT_ATOMS: atom_id res chain seq x y z
N MET A 1 2.69 -15.97 70.25
CA MET A 1 3.46 -14.78 69.83
C MET A 1 4.31 -15.18 68.65
N THR A 2 3.98 -14.69 67.45
CA THR A 2 4.81 -14.91 66.26
C THR A 2 6.17 -14.28 66.50
N THR A 3 7.24 -15.04 66.34
CA THR A 3 8.60 -14.52 66.51
C THR A 3 8.91 -13.53 65.39
N ARG A 4 9.80 -12.56 65.63
CA ARG A 4 10.26 -11.61 64.58
C ARG A 4 10.79 -12.33 63.33
N LYS A 5 11.39 -13.52 63.52
CA LYS A 5 11.89 -14.38 62.44
C LYS A 5 10.75 -14.95 61.58
N GLU A 6 9.68 -15.45 62.20
CA GLU A 6 8.51 -15.99 61.48
C GLU A 6 7.76 -14.90 60.72
N ALA A 7 7.61 -13.70 61.32
CA ALA A 7 7.02 -12.55 60.65
C ALA A 7 7.84 -12.13 59.42
N LEU A 8 9.16 -12.05 59.55
CA LEU A 8 10.06 -11.74 58.43
C LEU A 8 9.99 -12.81 57.33
N SER A 9 9.99 -14.10 57.69
CA SER A 9 9.89 -15.19 56.72
C SER A 9 8.57 -15.17 55.95
N SER A 10 7.47 -14.82 56.61
CA SER A 10 6.16 -14.68 55.97
C SER A 10 6.15 -13.52 54.97
N LEU A 11 6.70 -12.37 55.34
CA LEU A 11 6.81 -11.20 54.46
C LEU A 11 7.70 -11.48 53.25
N THR A 12 8.85 -12.15 53.44
CA THR A 12 9.72 -12.53 52.32
C THR A 12 9.01 -13.43 51.32
N LYS A 13 8.23 -14.41 51.82
CA LYS A 13 7.44 -15.28 50.94
C LYS A 13 6.40 -14.49 50.14
N GLN A 14 5.68 -13.57 50.79
CA GLN A 14 4.70 -12.71 50.09
C GLN A 14 5.35 -11.85 49.00
N VAL A 15 6.56 -11.32 49.24
CA VAL A 15 7.31 -10.55 48.23
C VAL A 15 7.68 -11.43 47.03
N LEU A 16 8.16 -12.65 47.25
CA LEU A 16 8.51 -13.60 46.17
C LEU A 16 7.28 -14.03 45.37
N ASP A 17 6.17 -14.34 46.04
CA ASP A 17 4.92 -14.72 45.39
C ASP A 17 4.37 -13.57 44.54
N THR A 18 4.40 -12.34 45.06
CA THR A 18 3.96 -11.13 44.33
C THR A 18 4.83 -10.85 43.10
N ARG A 19 6.16 -11.02 43.22
CA ARG A 19 7.10 -10.87 42.10
C ARG A 19 6.83 -11.87 40.97
N SER A 20 6.49 -13.10 41.32
CA SER A 20 6.08 -14.10 40.32
C SER A 20 4.82 -13.68 39.56
N SER A 21 3.86 -13.04 40.25
CA SER A 21 2.66 -12.47 39.60
C SER A 21 2.98 -11.30 38.66
N VAL A 22 4.03 -10.50 38.93
CA VAL A 22 4.45 -9.41 38.03
C VAL A 22 4.87 -9.95 36.67
N ARG A 23 5.65 -11.02 36.63
CA ARG A 23 6.10 -11.64 35.37
C ARG A 23 4.92 -12.11 34.52
N VAL A 24 3.98 -12.82 35.15
CA VAL A 24 2.73 -13.25 34.48
C VAL A 24 1.94 -12.04 33.98
N GLY A 25 1.90 -10.95 34.75
CA GLY A 25 1.28 -9.69 34.33
C GLY A 25 1.93 -9.10 33.07
N LEU A 26 3.26 -9.09 32.99
CA LEU A 26 3.98 -8.61 31.81
C LEU A 26 3.77 -9.50 30.58
N GLU A 27 3.65 -10.82 30.77
CA GLU A 27 3.29 -11.76 29.69
C GLU A 27 1.87 -11.51 29.14
N ILE A 28 0.93 -11.13 30.01
CA ILE A 28 -0.42 -10.71 29.60
C ILE A 28 -0.34 -9.41 28.80
N VAL A 29 0.44 -8.42 29.26
CA VAL A 29 0.64 -7.16 28.52
C VAL A 29 1.25 -7.41 27.13
N GLU A 30 2.25 -8.28 27.01
CA GLU A 30 2.79 -8.67 25.71
C GLU A 30 1.70 -9.24 24.81
N LYS A 31 0.89 -10.16 25.34
CA LYS A 31 -0.17 -10.81 24.59
C LYS A 31 -1.19 -9.78 24.09
N ASP A 32 -1.65 -8.91 24.96
CA ASP A 32 -2.64 -7.87 24.63
C ASP A 32 -2.10 -6.91 23.56
N LEU A 33 -0.83 -6.48 23.69
CA LEU A 33 -0.15 -5.68 22.69
C LEU A 33 -0.09 -6.41 21.34
N ARG A 34 0.38 -7.66 21.32
CA ARG A 34 0.52 -8.47 20.11
C ARG A 34 -0.83 -8.70 19.42
N GLU A 35 -1.88 -9.01 20.16
CA GLU A 35 -3.24 -9.17 19.63
C GLU A 35 -3.77 -7.85 19.05
N GLY A 36 -3.50 -6.72 19.73
CA GLY A 36 -3.85 -5.38 19.23
C GLY A 36 -3.20 -5.01 17.90
N MET A 37 -1.96 -5.46 17.65
CA MET A 37 -1.23 -5.13 16.43
C MET A 37 -1.77 -5.82 15.17
N ASN A 38 -2.46 -6.96 15.28
CA ASN A 38 -2.95 -7.73 14.13
C ASN A 38 -1.91 -7.96 13.01
N GLY A 39 -0.64 -8.21 13.38
CA GLY A 39 0.45 -8.44 12.43
C GLY A 39 1.16 -7.18 11.91
N LEU A 40 0.79 -5.99 12.39
CA LEU A 40 1.52 -4.76 12.08
C LEU A 40 2.86 -4.72 12.84
N SER A 41 3.97 -4.61 12.10
CA SER A 41 5.29 -4.47 12.69
C SER A 41 5.50 -3.04 13.19
N VAL A 42 5.90 -2.91 14.45
CA VAL A 42 6.29 -1.66 15.10
C VAL A 42 7.57 -1.88 15.87
N TYR A 43 8.29 -0.82 16.19
CA TYR A 43 9.44 -0.90 17.08
C TYR A 43 9.42 0.36 17.94
N VAL A 44 9.08 0.19 19.21
CA VAL A 44 8.85 1.31 20.12
C VAL A 44 9.36 0.99 21.52
N SER A 45 9.84 2.02 22.21
CA SER A 45 10.22 1.93 23.61
C SER A 45 9.41 2.86 24.49
N GLY A 46 9.18 2.40 25.71
CA GLY A 46 8.58 3.19 26.77
C GLY A 46 9.60 4.08 27.48
N LYS A 47 9.20 4.54 28.67
CA LYS A 47 9.97 5.42 29.53
C LYS A 47 11.19 4.70 30.12
N ARG A 48 12.29 5.44 30.25
CA ARG A 48 13.47 5.04 31.02
C ARG A 48 13.14 4.83 32.51
N VAL A 49 13.55 3.68 33.04
CA VAL A 49 13.41 3.28 34.44
C VAL A 49 14.79 2.97 35.02
N THR A 50 15.18 3.66 36.08
CA THR A 50 16.47 3.42 36.76
C THR A 50 16.41 2.19 37.65
N PHE A 51 17.36 1.26 37.46
CA PHE A 51 17.43 0.01 38.22
C PHE A 51 18.35 0.13 39.43
N ALA A 52 19.58 0.57 39.26
CA ALA A 52 20.52 0.66 40.37
C ALA A 52 21.64 1.66 40.05
N ARG A 53 22.35 2.07 41.10
CA ARG A 53 23.64 2.73 40.95
C ARG A 53 24.73 1.66 40.89
N VAL A 54 25.54 1.67 39.83
CA VAL A 54 26.61 0.70 39.57
C VAL A 54 27.96 1.24 40.04
N ASP A 55 28.20 2.55 39.87
CA ASP A 55 29.41 3.27 40.34
C ASP A 55 29.05 4.68 40.86
N GLU A 56 30.02 5.47 41.34
CA GLU A 56 29.80 6.82 41.89
C GLU A 56 29.00 7.72 40.94
N ASP A 57 29.35 7.66 39.64
CA ASP A 57 28.73 8.40 38.55
C ASP A 57 28.10 7.50 37.47
N ASP A 58 27.79 6.23 37.80
CA ASP A 58 27.16 5.30 36.85
C ASP A 58 25.87 4.65 37.37
N TRP A 59 24.80 4.72 36.57
CA TRP A 59 23.50 4.15 36.85
C TRP A 59 23.07 3.19 35.75
N GLU A 60 22.64 2.00 36.17
CA GLU A 60 21.95 1.05 35.33
C GLU A 60 20.48 1.44 35.20
N TYR A 61 19.98 1.40 33.97
CA TYR A 61 18.59 1.68 33.67
C TYR A 61 18.11 0.80 32.51
N GLY A 62 16.80 0.76 32.31
CA GLY A 62 16.23 0.15 31.13
C GLY A 62 14.84 0.66 30.81
N MET A 63 14.24 0.10 29.77
CA MET A 63 12.90 0.44 29.31
C MET A 63 12.24 -0.78 28.68
N LEU A 64 10.91 -0.83 28.78
CA LEU A 64 10.13 -1.78 28.00
C LEU A 64 10.21 -1.40 26.53
N ASN A 65 10.37 -2.40 25.67
CA ASN A 65 10.43 -2.24 24.24
C ASN A 65 9.54 -3.29 23.57
N PHE A 66 8.82 -2.90 22.53
CA PHE A 66 7.90 -3.78 21.81
C PHE A 66 8.18 -3.75 20.32
N ASP A 67 8.36 -4.93 19.72
CA ASP A 67 8.69 -5.10 18.28
C ASP A 67 7.51 -5.52 17.39
N GLY A 68 6.29 -5.39 17.92
CA GLY A 68 5.08 -5.90 17.28
C GLY A 68 4.75 -7.35 17.63
N THR A 69 5.69 -8.10 18.23
CA THR A 69 5.50 -9.51 18.60
C THR A 69 5.86 -9.81 20.05
N HIS A 70 6.97 -9.26 20.55
CA HIS A 70 7.54 -9.55 21.86
C HIS A 70 7.69 -8.28 22.68
N LEU A 71 7.39 -8.38 23.97
CA LEU A 71 7.71 -7.36 24.95
C LEU A 71 9.08 -7.69 25.55
N ARG A 72 10.03 -6.79 25.34
CA ARG A 72 11.45 -6.96 25.64
C ARG A 72 11.89 -5.86 26.60
N VAL A 73 13.12 -5.99 27.09
CA VAL A 73 13.75 -4.98 27.93
C VAL A 73 15.06 -4.56 27.31
N LEU A 74 15.17 -3.26 27.04
CA LEU A 74 16.44 -2.64 26.68
C LEU A 74 17.12 -2.15 27.95
N THR A 75 18.39 -2.48 28.13
CA THR A 75 19.19 -2.09 29.31
C THR A 75 20.48 -1.42 28.87
N SER A 76 20.94 -0.44 29.65
CA SER A 76 22.26 0.16 29.49
C SER A 76 22.68 0.86 30.79
N THR A 77 23.91 1.36 30.83
CA THR A 77 24.38 2.25 31.90
C THR A 77 24.65 3.66 31.38
N THR A 78 24.62 4.65 32.28
CA THR A 78 24.97 6.03 31.92
C THR A 78 26.42 6.18 31.43
N MET A 79 27.33 5.31 31.86
CA MET A 79 28.71 5.27 31.37
C MET A 79 28.78 4.71 29.95
N GLU A 80 28.01 3.67 29.64
CA GLU A 80 27.89 3.15 28.27
C GLU A 80 27.29 4.21 27.32
N ASP A 81 26.25 4.92 27.77
CA ASP A 81 25.69 6.06 27.03
C ASP A 81 26.78 7.11 26.75
N ALA A 82 27.58 7.48 27.77
CA ALA A 82 28.62 8.49 27.65
C ALA A 82 29.73 8.09 26.65
N GLN A 83 30.12 6.81 26.65
CA GLN A 83 31.06 6.26 25.66
C GLN A 83 30.48 6.31 24.24
N ASN A 84 29.17 6.16 24.12
CA ASN A 84 28.43 6.28 22.87
C ASN A 84 27.97 7.72 22.56
N TYR A 85 28.71 8.73 23.03
CA TYR A 85 28.44 10.16 22.83
C TYR A 85 27.07 10.64 23.37
N GLY A 86 26.61 10.06 24.47
CA GLY A 86 25.45 10.49 25.22
C GLY A 86 24.10 10.14 24.59
N THR A 87 24.09 9.34 23.52
CA THR A 87 22.85 8.95 22.86
C THR A 87 22.46 7.52 23.23
N PRO A 88 21.38 7.33 24.01
CA PRO A 88 20.76 6.01 24.17
C PRO A 88 19.97 5.68 22.90
N TYR A 89 20.65 5.45 21.79
CA TYR A 89 20.00 4.81 20.65
C TYR A 89 19.74 3.36 21.03
N GLU A 90 18.51 2.89 20.81
CA GLU A 90 18.09 1.52 21.14
C GLU A 90 19.01 0.45 20.52
N GLY A 91 19.67 0.76 19.39
CA GLY A 91 20.64 -0.13 18.74
C GLY A 91 21.98 -0.32 19.47
N HIS A 92 22.29 0.51 20.47
CA HIS A 92 23.48 0.37 21.33
C HIS A 92 23.14 -0.17 22.73
N MET A 93 21.85 -0.27 23.07
CA MET A 93 21.40 -0.87 24.32
C MET A 93 21.43 -2.40 24.22
N THR A 94 21.61 -3.06 25.36
CA THR A 94 21.49 -4.52 25.44
C THR A 94 20.01 -4.90 25.42
N LEU A 95 19.61 -5.71 24.45
CA LEU A 95 18.27 -6.26 24.33
C LEU A 95 18.18 -7.58 25.08
N ASN A 96 17.18 -7.70 25.95
CA ASN A 96 16.88 -8.91 26.71
C ASN A 96 15.43 -9.31 26.51
N TYR A 97 15.19 -10.59 26.25
CA TYR A 97 13.84 -11.14 26.33
C TYR A 97 13.39 -11.25 27.78
N MET A 98 12.08 -11.17 28.01
CA MET A 98 11.52 -11.26 29.37
C MET A 98 11.93 -12.56 30.09
N SER A 99 12.08 -13.65 29.34
CA SER A 99 12.52 -14.97 29.82
C SER A 99 13.99 -15.00 30.26
N GLU A 100 14.83 -14.08 29.78
CA GLU A 100 16.26 -14.02 30.07
C GLU A 100 16.55 -13.23 31.36
N ILE A 101 15.62 -12.37 31.77
CA ILE A 101 15.75 -11.54 32.98
C ILE A 101 15.50 -12.38 34.23
N LYS A 102 16.56 -12.64 34.98
CA LYS A 102 16.53 -13.40 36.24
C LYS A 102 16.19 -12.57 37.46
N ASP A 103 16.40 -11.26 37.41
CA ASP A 103 16.13 -10.36 38.54
C ASP A 103 14.70 -9.84 38.52
N ASP A 104 13.84 -10.43 39.35
CA ASP A 104 12.46 -9.99 39.49
C ASP A 104 12.33 -8.58 40.10
N ALA A 105 13.37 -8.03 40.75
CA ALA A 105 13.36 -6.65 41.21
C ALA A 105 13.38 -5.66 40.04
N VAL A 106 14.11 -5.97 38.96
CA VAL A 106 14.12 -5.20 37.71
C VAL A 106 12.74 -5.23 37.06
N LEU A 107 12.14 -6.43 36.95
CA LEU A 107 10.79 -6.59 36.39
C LEU A 107 9.74 -5.83 37.20
N THR A 108 9.86 -5.84 38.54
CA THR A 108 8.95 -5.08 39.42
C THR A 108 9.00 -3.57 39.13
N LYS A 109 10.19 -3.02 38.84
CA LYS A 109 10.34 -1.60 38.49
C LYS A 109 9.76 -1.28 37.12
N LEU A 110 9.99 -2.16 36.14
CA LEU A 110 9.47 -2.02 34.78
C LEU A 110 7.95 -2.21 34.69
N ALA A 111 7.37 -2.97 35.62
CA ALA A 111 5.91 -3.13 35.74
C ALA A 111 5.22 -2.00 36.51
N SER A 112 5.94 -0.90 36.80
CA SER A 112 5.31 0.29 37.39
C SER A 112 4.23 0.86 36.46
N PRO A 113 3.16 1.47 37.00
CA PRO A 113 2.07 2.04 36.19
C PRO A 113 2.57 3.01 35.12
N ASP A 114 3.50 3.90 35.47
CA ASP A 114 4.12 4.85 34.54
C ASP A 114 4.82 4.16 33.36
N SER A 115 5.58 3.09 33.65
CA SER A 115 6.33 2.35 32.64
C SER A 115 5.38 1.59 31.69
N LEU A 116 4.38 0.91 32.25
CA LEU A 116 3.35 0.23 31.46
C LEU A 116 2.56 1.22 30.61
N GLN A 117 2.09 2.32 31.19
CA GLN A 117 1.36 3.34 30.44
C GLN A 117 2.22 3.93 29.32
N SER A 118 3.52 4.15 29.55
CA SER A 118 4.40 4.72 28.54
C SER A 118 4.57 3.83 27.31
N ILE A 119 4.63 2.51 27.46
CA ILE A 119 4.75 1.61 26.29
C ILE A 119 3.45 1.56 25.49
N TRP A 120 2.29 1.61 26.15
CA TRP A 120 0.99 1.71 25.46
C TRP A 120 0.87 3.01 24.66
N ILE A 121 1.23 4.14 25.25
CA ILE A 121 1.25 5.44 24.56
C ILE A 121 2.20 5.40 23.37
N ALA A 122 3.41 4.85 23.55
CA ALA A 122 4.39 4.75 22.46
C ALA A 122 3.87 3.91 21.28
N VAL A 123 3.19 2.79 21.56
CA VAL A 123 2.53 1.96 20.53
C VAL A 123 1.41 2.74 19.84
N GLU A 124 0.52 3.37 20.59
CA GLU A 124 -0.59 4.14 20.02
C GLU A 124 -0.10 5.27 19.12
N ASP A 125 0.89 6.03 19.55
CA ASP A 125 1.42 7.18 18.81
C ASP A 125 2.11 6.72 17.52
N ARG A 126 2.87 5.62 17.57
CA ARG A 126 3.48 5.04 16.36
C ARG A 126 2.43 4.54 15.38
N VAL A 127 1.37 3.87 15.85
CA VAL A 127 0.27 3.42 14.99
C VAL A 127 -0.48 4.61 14.38
N LYS A 128 -0.70 5.70 15.14
CA LYS A 128 -1.32 6.94 14.61
C LYS A 128 -0.45 7.59 13.54
N GLU A 129 0.87 7.63 13.74
CA GLU A 129 1.82 8.15 12.75
C GLU A 129 1.78 7.33 11.46
N MET A 130 1.91 6.00 11.57
CA MET A 130 1.83 5.08 10.42
C MET A 130 0.49 5.20 9.68
N LEU A 131 -0.62 5.37 10.40
CA LEU A 131 -1.93 5.62 9.81
C LEU A 131 -1.96 6.96 9.05
N GLY A 132 -1.32 8.00 9.59
CA GLY A 132 -1.15 9.29 8.93
C GLY A 132 -0.35 9.19 7.63
N GLU A 133 0.80 8.52 7.68
CA GLU A 133 1.67 8.26 6.52
C GLU A 133 0.92 7.48 5.43
N ALA A 134 0.22 6.41 5.81
CA ALA A 134 -0.56 5.58 4.90
C ALA A 134 -1.72 6.36 4.26
N LYS A 135 -2.49 7.13 5.05
CA LYS A 135 -3.57 7.98 4.53
C LYS A 135 -3.06 9.06 3.58
N SER A 136 -1.94 9.70 3.92
CA SER A 136 -1.33 10.72 3.08
C SER A 136 -0.87 10.11 1.75
N SER A 137 -0.22 8.95 1.79
CA SER A 137 0.22 8.24 0.59
C SER A 137 -0.96 7.81 -0.28
N ALA A 138 -2.00 7.22 0.32
CA ALA A 138 -3.22 6.85 -0.39
C ALA A 138 -3.91 8.07 -1.04
N ARG A 139 -3.96 9.20 -0.33
CA ARG A 139 -4.48 10.46 -0.87
C ARG A 139 -3.67 10.95 -2.06
N LEU A 140 -2.33 11.00 -1.95
CA LEU A 140 -1.46 11.41 -3.05
C LEU A 140 -1.61 10.49 -4.27
N LEU A 141 -1.75 9.18 -4.06
CA LEU A 141 -2.02 8.22 -5.14
C LEU A 141 -3.40 8.45 -5.78
N SER A 142 -4.42 8.77 -4.98
CA SER A 142 -5.75 9.14 -5.48
C SER A 142 -5.69 10.44 -6.28
N GLU A 143 -5.06 11.48 -5.76
CA GLU A 143 -4.87 12.77 -6.45
C GLU A 143 -4.06 12.59 -7.74
N PHE A 144 -2.99 11.78 -7.72
CA PHE A 144 -2.23 11.46 -8.93
C PHE A 144 -3.08 10.73 -9.97
N SER A 145 -3.89 9.76 -9.54
CA SER A 145 -4.84 9.04 -10.38
C SER A 145 -5.90 10.00 -10.96
N GLU A 146 -6.40 10.94 -10.17
CA GLU A 146 -7.36 11.96 -10.60
C GLU A 146 -6.76 12.95 -11.58
N ILE A 147 -5.52 13.42 -11.37
CA ILE A 147 -4.80 14.31 -12.29
C ILE A 147 -4.54 13.63 -13.64
N GLN A 148 -4.13 12.36 -13.64
CA GLN A 148 -4.02 11.60 -14.90
C GLN A 148 -5.39 11.45 -15.58
N SER A 149 -6.44 11.26 -14.79
CA SER A 149 -7.81 11.15 -15.30
C SER A 149 -8.35 12.46 -15.88
N GLU A 150 -8.05 13.61 -15.27
CA GLU A 150 -8.39 14.94 -15.80
C GLU A 150 -7.65 15.25 -17.10
N SER A 151 -6.37 14.89 -17.20
CA SER A 151 -5.60 15.04 -18.44
C SER A 151 -6.18 14.19 -19.57
N VAL A 152 -6.51 12.92 -19.28
CA VAL A 152 -7.16 12.01 -20.24
C VAL A 152 -8.54 12.55 -20.63
N HIS A 153 -9.32 13.04 -19.68
CA HIS A 153 -10.63 13.61 -19.93
C HIS A 153 -10.54 14.84 -20.84
N LYS A 154 -9.65 15.79 -20.54
CA LYS A 154 -9.44 17.00 -21.34
C LYS A 154 -9.00 16.67 -22.76
N GLN A 155 -8.04 15.75 -22.94
CA GLN A 155 -7.59 15.35 -24.26
C GLN A 155 -8.69 14.64 -25.07
N LEU A 156 -9.52 13.80 -24.43
CA LEU A 156 -10.69 13.21 -25.08
C LEU A 156 -11.72 14.27 -25.47
N VAL A 157 -11.99 15.26 -24.61
CA VAL A 157 -12.89 16.39 -24.92
C VAL A 157 -12.38 17.17 -26.13
N ASP A 158 -11.09 17.50 -26.16
CA ASP A 158 -10.47 18.30 -27.22
C ASP A 158 -10.42 17.53 -28.56
N LEU A 159 -10.11 16.23 -28.55
CA LEU A 159 -10.06 15.40 -29.76
C LEU A 159 -11.44 15.04 -30.30
N MET A 160 -12.47 15.07 -29.46
CA MET A 160 -13.81 14.60 -29.81
C MET A 160 -14.88 15.70 -29.72
N ASN A 161 -14.50 16.96 -29.48
CA ASN A 161 -15.39 18.12 -29.41
C ASN A 161 -16.67 17.92 -28.56
N GLY A 162 -16.63 17.14 -27.47
CA GLY A 162 -17.81 16.90 -26.63
C GLY A 162 -18.77 15.77 -27.08
N ASP A 163 -18.33 14.89 -27.99
CA ASP A 163 -19.19 13.91 -28.68
C ASP A 163 -19.57 12.65 -27.87
N TYR A 164 -20.32 11.77 -28.55
CA TYR A 164 -20.77 10.44 -28.12
C TYR A 164 -19.76 9.61 -27.32
N PHE A 165 -18.47 9.58 -27.71
CA PHE A 165 -17.50 8.71 -27.04
C PHE A 165 -17.07 9.25 -25.67
N GLU A 166 -17.10 10.56 -25.43
CA GLU A 166 -16.74 11.14 -24.14
C GLU A 166 -17.77 10.70 -23.11
N LYS A 167 -19.06 10.80 -23.48
CA LYS A 167 -20.17 10.31 -22.67
C LYS A 167 -20.07 8.81 -22.41
N GLN A 168 -19.55 8.01 -23.35
CA GLN A 168 -19.32 6.59 -23.11
C GLN A 168 -18.22 6.35 -22.09
N TRP A 169 -17.09 7.05 -22.20
CA TRP A 169 -15.97 6.93 -21.26
C TRP A 169 -16.35 7.42 -19.85
N VAL A 170 -16.99 8.57 -19.73
CA VAL A 170 -17.46 9.13 -18.44
C VAL A 170 -18.45 8.17 -17.78
N LYS A 171 -19.40 7.58 -18.55
CA LYS A 171 -20.32 6.56 -18.01
C LYS A 171 -19.59 5.32 -17.51
N ALA A 172 -18.55 4.87 -18.22
CA ALA A 172 -17.72 3.76 -17.77
C ALA A 172 -16.99 4.09 -16.46
N ARG A 173 -16.49 5.32 -16.33
CA ARG A 173 -15.79 5.81 -15.14
C ARG A 173 -16.70 5.95 -13.94
N LEU A 174 -17.88 6.55 -14.10
CA LEU A 174 -18.85 6.72 -13.00
C LEU A 174 -19.35 5.39 -12.44
N ALA A 175 -19.32 4.32 -13.23
CA ALA A 175 -19.69 2.99 -12.79
C ALA A 175 -18.61 2.31 -11.91
N ILE A 176 -17.36 2.80 -11.87
CA ILE A 176 -16.25 2.10 -11.17
C ILE A 176 -16.59 1.81 -9.71
N ASP A 177 -17.09 2.82 -8.98
CA ASP A 177 -17.32 2.72 -7.54
C ASP A 177 -18.69 2.11 -7.20
N THR A 178 -19.63 2.10 -8.15
CA THR A 178 -20.99 1.59 -7.95
C THR A 178 -21.20 0.17 -8.48
N ASP A 179 -20.54 -0.18 -9.58
CA ASP A 179 -20.60 -1.46 -10.27
C ASP A 179 -19.36 -1.63 -11.17
N ALA A 180 -18.26 -2.10 -10.57
CA ALA A 180 -16.98 -2.30 -11.25
C ALA A 180 -17.09 -3.26 -12.45
N SER A 181 -17.99 -4.24 -12.41
CA SER A 181 -18.23 -5.19 -13.51
C SER A 181 -18.94 -4.52 -14.70
N ASP A 182 -19.89 -3.62 -14.44
CA ASP A 182 -20.49 -2.75 -15.46
C ASP A 182 -19.45 -1.77 -16.02
N SER A 183 -18.59 -1.20 -15.17
CA SER A 183 -17.49 -0.33 -15.61
C SER A 183 -16.56 -1.01 -16.63
N LEU A 184 -16.12 -2.25 -16.38
CA LEU A 184 -15.30 -3.03 -17.33
C LEU A 184 -16.03 -3.27 -18.65
N THR A 185 -17.32 -3.56 -18.58
CA THR A 185 -18.18 -3.78 -19.75
C THR A 185 -18.26 -2.53 -20.61
N ARG A 186 -18.57 -1.37 -19.99
CA ARG A 186 -18.64 -0.06 -20.66
C ARG A 186 -17.28 0.38 -21.20
N THR A 187 -16.19 0.11 -20.48
CA THR A 187 -14.83 0.43 -20.89
C THR A 187 -14.46 -0.31 -22.18
N THR A 188 -14.80 -1.60 -22.28
CA THR A 188 -14.56 -2.37 -23.51
C THR A 188 -15.43 -1.87 -24.67
N GLN A 189 -16.71 -1.57 -24.41
CA GLN A 189 -17.62 -1.02 -25.42
C GLN A 189 -17.16 0.34 -25.95
N PHE A 190 -16.57 1.17 -25.08
CA PHE A 190 -15.96 2.44 -25.46
C PHE A 190 -14.79 2.21 -26.43
N LEU A 191 -13.84 1.32 -26.11
CA LEU A 191 -12.74 0.98 -27.02
C LEU A 191 -13.23 0.39 -28.35
N GLU A 192 -14.23 -0.50 -28.32
CA GLU A 192 -14.84 -1.06 -29.53
C GLU A 192 -15.46 0.04 -30.40
N SER A 193 -16.04 1.07 -29.78
CA SER A 193 -16.64 2.21 -30.50
C SER A 193 -15.59 3.12 -31.12
N ILE A 194 -14.51 3.41 -30.41
CA ILE A 194 -13.36 4.18 -30.92
C ILE A 194 -12.69 3.46 -32.10
N CYS A 195 -12.43 2.16 -31.96
CA CYS A 195 -11.80 1.41 -33.05
C CYS A 195 -12.72 1.33 -34.29
N ARG A 196 -14.03 1.13 -34.11
CA ARG A 196 -14.98 1.17 -35.22
C ARG A 196 -14.98 2.52 -35.92
N HIS A 197 -15.00 3.61 -35.15
CA HIS A 197 -14.93 4.96 -35.70
C HIS A 197 -13.68 5.19 -36.56
N TYR A 198 -12.52 4.76 -36.06
CA TYR A 198 -11.27 4.82 -36.81
C TYR A 198 -11.37 4.08 -38.15
N LEU A 199 -11.82 2.81 -38.12
CA LEU A 199 -11.90 1.95 -39.30
C LEU A 199 -12.92 2.49 -40.32
N GLU A 200 -14.05 3.00 -39.85
CA GLU A 200 -15.07 3.65 -40.69
C GLU A 200 -14.51 4.89 -41.40
N LYS A 201 -13.82 5.77 -40.67
CA LYS A 201 -13.21 6.99 -41.23
C LYS A 201 -12.13 6.68 -42.26
N ARG A 202 -11.30 5.66 -41.99
CA ARG A 202 -10.26 5.19 -42.92
C ARG A 202 -10.77 4.23 -43.99
N LYS A 203 -12.08 3.94 -44.03
CA LYS A 203 -12.74 3.04 -45.00
C LYS A 203 -12.11 1.65 -45.04
N ILE A 204 -11.63 1.16 -43.90
CA ILE A 204 -11.02 -0.17 -43.77
C ILE A 204 -12.12 -1.20 -43.48
N PRO A 205 -12.33 -2.20 -44.36
CA PRO A 205 -13.34 -3.21 -44.13
C PRO A 205 -12.93 -4.11 -42.96
N PHE A 206 -13.80 -4.25 -41.97
CA PHE A 206 -13.67 -5.24 -40.92
C PHE A 206 -14.62 -6.42 -41.19
N GLY A 207 -14.09 -7.64 -41.10
CA GLY A 207 -14.79 -8.88 -41.47
C GLY A 207 -15.94 -9.27 -40.53
N SER A 208 -16.40 -10.52 -40.61
CA SER A 208 -17.56 -11.02 -39.86
C SER A 208 -17.35 -11.16 -38.34
N LYS A 209 -16.09 -11.10 -37.85
CA LYS A 209 -15.76 -11.15 -36.42
C LYS A 209 -15.67 -9.73 -35.84
N LYS A 210 -16.36 -9.52 -34.71
CA LYS A 210 -16.60 -8.21 -34.09
C LYS A 210 -16.09 -8.14 -32.64
N THR A 211 -14.89 -8.66 -32.38
CA THR A 211 -14.28 -8.57 -31.04
C THR A 211 -13.35 -7.37 -30.95
N ILE A 212 -13.14 -6.84 -29.74
CA ILE A 212 -12.15 -5.78 -29.52
C ILE A 212 -10.75 -6.16 -30.04
N THR A 213 -10.36 -7.43 -29.91
CA THR A 213 -9.09 -7.96 -30.43
C THR A 213 -8.97 -7.79 -31.93
N ASP A 214 -10.04 -8.09 -32.68
CA ASP A 214 -10.05 -7.95 -34.14
C ASP A 214 -9.94 -6.47 -34.54
N PHE A 215 -10.71 -5.61 -33.87
CA PHE A 215 -10.72 -4.17 -34.15
C PHE A 215 -9.37 -3.51 -33.87
N ILE A 216 -8.77 -3.75 -32.69
CA ILE A 216 -7.49 -3.10 -32.35
C ILE A 216 -6.35 -3.56 -33.27
N ASN A 217 -6.37 -4.83 -33.69
CA ASN A 217 -5.37 -5.35 -34.61
C ASN A 217 -5.42 -4.64 -35.97
N ALA A 218 -6.62 -4.41 -36.49
CA ALA A 218 -6.81 -3.69 -37.76
C ALA A 218 -6.42 -2.21 -37.64
N VAL A 219 -6.81 -1.54 -36.56
CA VAL A 219 -6.46 -0.12 -36.31
C VAL A 219 -4.95 0.07 -36.23
N VAL A 220 -4.26 -0.74 -35.42
CA VAL A 220 -2.81 -0.60 -35.21
C VAL A 220 -2.02 -0.94 -36.48
N ALA A 221 -2.52 -1.84 -37.33
CA ALA A 221 -1.89 -2.17 -38.60
C ALA A 221 -1.90 -0.99 -39.59
N ASP A 222 -2.80 -0.03 -39.41
CA ASP A 222 -2.95 1.14 -40.25
C ASP A 222 -2.42 2.44 -39.59
N PHE A 223 -1.79 2.35 -38.41
CA PHE A 223 -1.12 3.51 -37.83
C PHE A 223 -0.01 4.06 -38.75
N PRO A 224 0.19 5.39 -38.76
CA PRO A 224 1.30 5.97 -39.48
C PRO A 224 2.63 5.49 -38.89
N PRO A 225 3.71 5.39 -39.71
CA PRO A 225 5.03 5.04 -39.21
C PRO A 225 5.49 5.99 -38.11
N LEU A 226 6.06 5.44 -37.03
CA LEU A 226 6.67 6.26 -35.98
C LEU A 226 7.91 6.96 -36.52
N LYS A 227 8.04 8.26 -36.26
CA LYS A 227 9.19 9.07 -36.64
C LYS A 227 10.25 8.97 -35.55
N PHE A 228 11.39 8.36 -35.85
CA PHE A 228 12.56 8.33 -34.95
C PHE A 228 13.67 9.24 -35.48
N PRO A 229 14.41 9.95 -34.59
CA PRO A 229 15.62 10.65 -34.99
C PRO A 229 16.72 9.65 -35.43
N ASN A 230 17.16 9.74 -36.68
CA ASN A 230 18.33 9.09 -37.31
C ASN A 230 18.38 7.54 -37.37
N GLY A 231 18.54 7.01 -38.58
CA GLY A 231 19.45 5.92 -39.00
C GLY A 231 19.38 4.50 -38.41
N GLU A 232 18.87 4.31 -37.20
CA GLU A 232 18.84 3.02 -36.50
C GLU A 232 17.54 2.24 -36.78
N ASP A 233 17.65 0.91 -36.90
CA ASP A 233 16.49 0.03 -37.09
C ASP A 233 15.77 -0.22 -35.75
N HIS A 234 14.71 0.53 -35.50
CA HIS A 234 13.85 0.39 -34.32
C HIS A 234 12.66 -0.56 -34.52
N THR A 235 12.65 -1.37 -35.57
CA THR A 235 11.48 -2.20 -35.92
C THR A 235 11.02 -3.13 -34.79
N ALA A 236 11.96 -3.69 -34.01
CA ALA A 236 11.65 -4.56 -32.89
C ALA A 236 10.93 -3.81 -31.74
N ASP A 237 11.44 -2.64 -31.37
CA ASP A 237 10.88 -1.81 -30.29
C ASP A 237 9.50 -1.26 -30.66
N ILE A 238 9.32 -0.85 -31.92
CA ILE A 238 8.04 -0.41 -32.46
C ILE A 238 7.00 -1.54 -32.38
N LYS A 239 7.39 -2.76 -32.76
CA LYS A 239 6.52 -3.94 -32.66
C LYS A 239 6.17 -4.25 -31.21
N ALA A 240 7.11 -4.14 -30.28
CA ALA A 240 6.86 -4.36 -28.86
C ALA A 240 5.89 -3.31 -28.29
N PHE A 241 6.12 -2.02 -28.60
CA PHE A 241 5.25 -0.93 -28.18
C PHE A 241 3.81 -1.10 -28.66
N PHE A 242 3.62 -1.37 -29.96
CA PHE A 242 2.30 -1.64 -30.53
C PHE A 242 1.71 -2.97 -30.05
N GLY A 243 2.55 -3.94 -29.69
CA GLY A 243 2.14 -5.14 -28.95
C GLY A 243 1.51 -4.79 -27.61
N GLY A 244 2.08 -3.84 -26.87
CA GLY A 244 1.52 -3.32 -25.61
C GLY A 244 0.15 -2.67 -25.80
N VAL A 245 -0.02 -1.81 -26.81
CA VAL A 245 -1.31 -1.17 -27.14
C VAL A 245 -2.40 -2.20 -27.44
N LYS A 246 -2.05 -3.22 -28.24
CA LYS A 246 -2.95 -4.35 -28.53
C LYS A 246 -3.27 -5.15 -27.27
N GLY A 247 -2.26 -5.44 -26.45
CA GLY A 247 -2.39 -6.19 -25.21
C GLY A 247 -3.38 -5.55 -24.25
N ILE A 248 -3.28 -4.23 -24.02
CA ILE A 248 -4.21 -3.48 -23.17
C ILE A 248 -5.68 -3.66 -23.64
N SER A 249 -5.92 -3.50 -24.93
CA SER A 249 -7.27 -3.61 -25.51
C SER A 249 -7.82 -5.04 -25.44
N GLN A 250 -6.97 -6.04 -25.65
CA GLN A 250 -7.32 -7.46 -25.52
C GLN A 250 -7.63 -7.82 -24.07
N SER A 251 -6.81 -7.35 -23.12
CA SER A 251 -7.01 -7.54 -21.69
C SER A 251 -8.33 -6.91 -21.22
N ALA A 252 -8.71 -5.74 -21.72
CA ALA A 252 -10.03 -5.15 -21.42
C ALA A 252 -11.18 -6.09 -21.84
N GLY A 253 -11.10 -6.65 -23.05
CA GLY A 253 -12.08 -7.63 -23.52
C GLY A 253 -12.12 -8.93 -22.70
N ALA A 254 -10.96 -9.42 -22.27
CA ALA A 254 -10.86 -10.59 -21.39
C ALA A 254 -11.45 -10.30 -20.00
N LEU A 255 -11.15 -9.14 -19.42
CA LEU A 255 -11.72 -8.69 -18.14
C LEU A 255 -13.25 -8.61 -18.23
N ARG A 256 -13.82 -8.03 -19.30
CA ARG A 256 -15.28 -8.07 -19.54
C ARG A 256 -15.83 -9.49 -19.60
N THR A 257 -15.13 -10.42 -20.24
CA THR A 257 -15.60 -11.81 -20.42
C THR A 257 -15.59 -12.58 -19.10
N HIS A 258 -14.61 -12.34 -18.25
CA HIS A 258 -14.41 -13.11 -17.02
C HIS A 258 -14.99 -12.45 -15.75
N LEU A 259 -15.11 -11.12 -15.74
CA LEU A 259 -15.49 -10.32 -14.57
C LEU A 259 -16.60 -9.29 -14.89
N GLY A 260 -17.09 -9.23 -16.13
CA GLY A 260 -18.18 -8.34 -16.53
C GLY A 260 -19.55 -8.95 -16.30
N THR A 261 -20.59 -8.13 -16.50
CA THR A 261 -22.01 -8.47 -16.22
C THR A 261 -22.61 -9.50 -17.19
N ALA A 262 -21.84 -9.96 -18.19
CA ALA A 262 -22.32 -10.79 -19.30
C ALA A 262 -22.56 -12.28 -18.91
N HIS A 263 -22.00 -12.74 -17.79
CA HIS A 263 -22.15 -14.13 -17.33
C HIS A 263 -22.36 -14.15 -15.81
N GLY A 264 -23.58 -14.40 -15.36
CA GLY A 264 -24.02 -14.34 -13.95
C GLY A 264 -23.37 -15.38 -13.02
N GLY A 265 -22.05 -15.32 -12.86
CA GLY A 265 -21.29 -16.04 -11.83
C GLY A 265 -20.81 -15.11 -10.71
N ASP A 266 -20.48 -15.69 -9.56
CA ASP A 266 -20.07 -15.02 -8.30
C ASP A 266 -18.74 -14.22 -8.37
N LYS A 267 -18.23 -13.90 -9.56
CA LYS A 267 -16.97 -13.17 -9.75
C LYS A 267 -17.24 -11.69 -10.03
N THR A 268 -17.17 -10.89 -8.98
CA THR A 268 -17.27 -9.42 -9.08
C THR A 268 -15.90 -8.82 -9.38
N ALA A 269 -15.86 -7.85 -10.29
CA ALA A 269 -14.67 -7.04 -10.47
C ALA A 269 -14.41 -6.17 -9.24
N ASN A 270 -13.14 -5.93 -8.94
CA ASN A 270 -12.71 -4.97 -7.94
C ASN A 270 -12.62 -3.57 -8.57
N ALA A 271 -12.86 -2.53 -7.76
CA ALA A 271 -12.88 -1.14 -8.23
C ALA A 271 -11.51 -0.68 -8.76
N ASP A 272 -10.41 -1.12 -8.15
CA ASP A 272 -9.06 -0.70 -8.52
C ASP A 272 -8.65 -1.24 -9.91
N GLU A 273 -8.94 -2.51 -10.20
CA GLU A 273 -8.71 -3.14 -11.49
C GLU A 273 -9.60 -2.52 -12.58
N ALA A 274 -10.86 -2.22 -12.26
CA ALA A 274 -11.77 -1.51 -13.16
C ALA A 274 -11.27 -0.09 -13.48
N ARG A 275 -10.77 0.63 -12.47
CA ARG A 275 -10.18 1.96 -12.64
C ARG A 275 -8.93 1.93 -13.51
N LEU A 276 -8.02 0.99 -13.26
CA LEU A 276 -6.83 0.80 -14.09
C LEU A 276 -7.20 0.49 -15.55
N SER A 277 -8.14 -0.43 -15.76
CA SER A 277 -8.62 -0.76 -17.10
C SER A 277 -9.22 0.46 -17.81
N ASN A 278 -10.05 1.26 -17.13
CA ASN A 278 -10.67 2.46 -17.68
C ASN A 278 -9.66 3.55 -18.06
N ASN A 279 -8.65 3.77 -17.21
CA ASN A 279 -7.59 4.74 -17.47
C ASN A 279 -6.71 4.32 -18.65
N LEU A 280 -6.27 3.05 -18.70
CA LEU A 280 -5.49 2.52 -19.81
C LEU A 280 -6.27 2.56 -21.13
N ALA A 281 -7.57 2.22 -21.10
CA ALA A 281 -8.45 2.34 -22.25
C ALA A 281 -8.58 3.79 -22.74
N GLY A 282 -8.68 4.76 -21.81
CA GLY A 282 -8.68 6.19 -22.14
C GLY A 282 -7.41 6.62 -22.88
N ALA A 283 -6.23 6.22 -22.38
CA ALA A 283 -4.95 6.52 -23.01
C ALA A 283 -4.82 5.90 -24.42
N VAL A 284 -5.22 4.63 -24.57
CA VAL A 284 -5.24 3.96 -25.88
C VAL A 284 -6.21 4.67 -26.85
N ALA A 285 -7.39 5.07 -26.38
CA ALA A 285 -8.37 5.76 -27.20
C ALA A 285 -7.87 7.11 -27.71
N ILE A 286 -7.25 7.91 -26.83
CA ILE A 286 -6.60 9.19 -27.21
C ILE A 286 -5.59 8.95 -28.32
N TYR A 287 -4.69 8.00 -28.13
CA TYR A 287 -3.65 7.71 -29.12
C TYR A 287 -4.24 7.25 -30.47
N ILE A 288 -5.28 6.42 -30.47
CA ILE A 288 -5.99 6.01 -31.70
C ILE A 288 -6.56 7.23 -32.43
N LEU A 289 -7.19 8.16 -31.71
CA LEU A 289 -7.80 9.35 -32.29
C LEU A 289 -6.75 10.35 -32.81
N GLU A 290 -5.64 10.52 -32.10
CA GLU A 290 -4.50 11.31 -32.59
C GLU A 290 -3.94 10.72 -33.88
N LYS A 291 -3.79 9.39 -33.96
CA LYS A 291 -3.34 8.73 -35.19
C LYS A 291 -4.35 8.80 -36.32
N LEU A 292 -5.65 8.80 -36.01
CA LEU A 292 -6.68 9.06 -37.00
C LEU A 292 -6.55 10.47 -37.58
N LYS A 293 -6.39 11.47 -36.71
CA LYS A 293 -6.24 12.85 -37.12
C LYS A 293 -5.00 13.05 -37.98
N GLU A 294 -3.84 12.54 -37.56
CA GLU A 294 -2.59 12.58 -38.35
C GLU A 294 -2.77 11.96 -39.75
N ARG A 295 -3.53 10.86 -39.84
CA ARG A 295 -3.83 10.20 -41.11
C ARG A 295 -4.78 11.01 -41.98
N MET A 296 -5.83 11.60 -41.41
CA MET A 296 -6.77 12.44 -42.14
C MET A 296 -6.10 13.73 -42.64
N ASP A 297 -5.31 14.39 -41.81
CA ASP A 297 -4.56 15.60 -42.19
C ASP A 297 -3.57 15.30 -43.33
N SER A 298 -2.94 14.12 -43.35
CA SER A 298 -2.04 13.70 -44.43
C SER A 298 -2.72 13.31 -45.75
N GLU A 299 -4.04 13.07 -45.76
CA GLU A 299 -4.81 12.77 -46.97
C GLU A 299 -5.36 14.06 -47.63
N ASP A 300 -5.42 15.17 -46.88
CA ASP A 300 -5.90 16.48 -47.34
C ASP A 300 -4.76 17.41 -47.86
N GLU A 301 -3.49 17.03 -47.67
CA GLU A 301 -2.28 17.67 -48.26
C GLU A 301 -1.89 17.03 -49.62
#